data_AF-A0A3D8UL03-F1
#
_entry.id   AF-A0A3D8UL03-F1
#
_cell.length_a   1.000
_cell.length_b   1.000
_cell.length_c   1.000
_cell.angle_alpha   90.00
_cell.angle_beta   90.00
_cell.angle_gamma   90.00
#
_symmetry.space_group_name_H-M   'P 1'
#
loop_
_entity.id
_entity.type
_entity.pdbx_description
1 polymer ?
#
loop_
_entity_poly.entity_id
_entity_poly.type
_entity_poly.pdbx_seq_one_letter_code
_entity_poly.pdbx_strand_id
1 'polypeptide(L)'
;MPMMIKNRSYDTICHEHLEYYSLKSLKYLLTKAGLKITNLSFNQINGGSIEVDVVKKSSKYKECKDLINWVLESEHVNQYNEIKKHKSFYNECLNHKKLLKKLLITLKKQNKKVVGYGASTKGNVLLQFCGINSKIISNIAEVNKYKFNRYTPGSKIKIVSEKSIKLKKPDYMLVLPWHFKDYIVKRERNFLKNGGKLIFPLPEIEIV
;
A
#
# COMPACT_ATOMS: atom_id res chain seq x y z
N MET A 1 6.96 -5.41 7.84
CA MET A 1 7.22 -6.32 6.69
C MET A 1 6.22 -7.47 6.56
N PRO A 2 5.88 -8.26 7.60
CA PRO A 2 4.94 -9.39 7.45
C PRO A 2 3.63 -9.03 6.74
N MET A 3 2.98 -7.94 7.18
CA MET A 3 1.76 -7.44 6.53
C MET A 3 1.99 -6.91 5.11
N MET A 4 3.15 -6.34 4.81
CA MET A 4 3.51 -5.94 3.43
C MET A 4 3.54 -7.15 2.50
N ILE A 5 4.16 -8.26 2.93
CA ILE A 5 4.18 -9.50 2.16
C ILE A 5 2.76 -10.07 2.03
N LYS A 6 2.04 -10.20 3.16
CA LYS A 6 0.68 -10.76 3.20
C LYS A 6 -0.31 -9.98 2.32
N ASN A 7 -0.24 -8.66 2.34
CA ASN A 7 -1.13 -7.77 1.58
C ASN A 7 -0.60 -7.45 0.18
N ARG A 8 0.50 -8.09 -0.23
CA ARG A 8 1.22 -7.77 -1.47
C ARG A 8 1.50 -6.28 -1.68
N SER A 9 1.75 -5.55 -0.60
CA SER A 9 1.96 -4.10 -0.59
C SER A 9 3.35 -3.70 -1.12
N TYR A 10 3.73 -4.19 -2.30
CA TYR A 10 4.99 -3.83 -2.95
C TYR A 10 5.08 -2.33 -3.29
N ASP A 11 3.95 -1.64 -3.28
CA ASP A 11 3.86 -0.19 -3.45
C ASP A 11 4.51 0.58 -2.29
N THR A 12 4.76 -0.06 -1.14
CA THR A 12 5.54 0.53 -0.05
C THR A 12 7.05 0.51 -0.31
N ILE A 13 7.50 -0.13 -1.39
CA ILE A 13 8.92 -0.21 -1.78
C ILE A 13 9.33 1.04 -2.54
N CYS A 14 9.76 2.06 -1.80
CA CYS A 14 10.17 3.37 -2.33
C CYS A 14 11.47 3.88 -1.70
N HIS A 15 12.07 4.89 -2.33
CA HIS A 15 13.35 5.47 -1.87
C HIS A 15 13.31 6.04 -0.45
N GLU A 16 12.14 6.48 0.04
CA GLU A 16 11.98 6.99 1.41
C GLU A 16 11.99 5.87 2.47
N HIS A 17 11.71 4.63 2.07
CA HIS A 17 11.60 3.48 2.96
C HIS A 17 12.81 2.55 2.76
N LEU A 18 13.86 2.78 3.55
CA LEU A 18 15.10 2.01 3.43
C LEU A 18 14.98 0.60 4.02
N GLU A 19 14.08 0.41 4.99
CA GLU A 19 14.04 -0.77 5.84
C GLU A 19 12.61 -1.30 6.00
N TYR A 20 12.49 -2.63 6.09
CA TYR A 20 11.22 -3.33 6.24
C TYR A 20 11.33 -4.32 7.40
N TYR A 21 10.78 -3.95 8.56
CA TYR A 21 10.97 -4.72 9.78
C TYR A 21 10.00 -5.90 9.93
N SER A 22 10.56 -7.07 10.25
CA SER A 22 9.91 -8.14 11.03
C SER A 22 10.20 -7.94 12.52
N LEU A 23 9.42 -8.54 13.42
CA LEU A 23 9.77 -8.54 14.84
C LEU A 23 11.11 -9.21 15.09
N LYS A 24 11.46 -10.29 14.36
CA LYS A 24 12.79 -10.93 14.44
C LYS A 24 13.92 -9.93 14.16
N SER A 25 13.84 -9.19 13.06
CA SER A 25 14.85 -8.19 12.69
C SER A 25 14.90 -7.02 13.67
N LEU A 26 13.74 -6.53 14.11
CA LEU A 26 13.63 -5.40 15.03
C LEU A 26 14.16 -5.77 16.42
N LYS A 27 13.80 -6.95 16.94
CA LYS A 27 14.32 -7.47 18.22
C LYS A 27 15.83 -7.63 18.17
N TYR A 28 16.39 -8.12 17.06
CA TYR A 28 17.84 -8.22 16.88
C TYR A 28 18.52 -6.84 16.97
N LEU A 29 18.02 -5.85 16.22
CA LEU A 29 18.56 -4.48 16.22
C LEU A 29 18.49 -3.85 17.63
N LEU A 30 17.33 -3.92 18.27
CA LEU A 30 17.12 -3.37 19.61
C LEU A 30 18.02 -4.05 20.65
N THR A 31 18.17 -5.38 20.58
CA THR A 31 19.06 -6.13 21.48
C THR A 31 20.51 -5.68 21.32
N LYS A 32 20.97 -5.48 20.08
CA LYS A 32 22.32 -4.97 19.79
C LYS A 32 22.53 -3.54 20.29
N ALA A 33 21.48 -2.72 20.30
CA ALA A 33 21.47 -1.39 20.88
C ALA A 33 21.33 -1.36 22.41
N GLY A 34 21.31 -2.51 23.10
CA GLY A 34 21.14 -2.57 24.55
C GLY A 34 19.72 -2.22 25.02
N LEU A 35 18.72 -2.42 24.17
CA LEU A 35 17.30 -2.19 24.43
C LEU A 35 16.53 -3.52 24.54
N LYS A 36 15.36 -3.49 25.18
CA LYS A 36 14.40 -4.59 25.24
C LYS A 36 12.97 -4.09 25.03
N ILE A 37 12.09 -4.94 24.51
CA ILE A 37 10.71 -4.62 24.19
C ILE A 37 9.83 -4.90 25.41
N THR A 38 9.14 -3.90 25.95
CA THR A 38 8.25 -4.06 27.11
C THR A 38 6.80 -4.28 26.74
N ASN A 39 6.41 -3.87 25.54
CA ASN A 39 5.08 -4.03 24.99
C ASN A 39 5.15 -3.96 23.46
N LEU A 40 4.19 -4.57 22.78
CA LEU A 40 4.01 -4.42 21.33
C LEU A 40 2.54 -4.50 20.97
N SER A 41 2.17 -3.83 19.88
CA SER A 41 0.80 -3.87 19.34
C SER A 41 0.82 -3.87 17.81
N PHE A 42 -0.30 -4.26 17.22
CA PHE A 42 -0.50 -4.21 15.77
C PHE A 42 -1.65 -3.28 15.44
N ASN A 43 -1.54 -2.57 14.32
CA ASN A 43 -2.62 -1.73 13.81
C ASN A 43 -2.67 -1.76 12.27
N GLN A 44 -3.75 -1.23 11.70
CA GLN A 44 -3.98 -1.23 10.25
C GLN A 44 -3.46 0.02 9.54
N ILE A 45 -2.78 0.92 10.26
CA ILE A 45 -2.24 2.15 9.67
C ILE A 45 -1.25 1.76 8.57
N ASN A 46 -1.34 2.48 7.44
CA ASN A 46 -0.48 2.29 6.28
C ASN A 46 -0.48 0.88 5.64
N GLY A 47 -1.51 0.06 5.90
CA GLY A 47 -1.64 -1.30 5.35
C GLY A 47 -1.07 -2.38 6.27
N GLY A 48 -0.86 -2.05 7.55
CA GLY A 48 -0.40 -2.96 8.60
C GLY A 48 0.92 -2.49 9.20
N SER A 49 0.89 -2.15 10.49
CA SER A 49 2.05 -1.67 11.24
C SER A 49 2.20 -2.42 12.57
N ILE A 50 3.43 -2.48 13.06
CA ILE A 50 3.77 -2.91 14.41
C ILE A 50 4.27 -1.68 15.19
N GLU A 51 3.81 -1.55 16.42
CA GLU A 51 4.27 -0.56 17.38
C GLU A 51 4.96 -1.31 18.53
N VAL A 52 6.11 -0.80 18.99
CA VAL A 52 6.89 -1.42 20.07
C VAL A 52 7.28 -0.36 21.10
N ASP A 53 7.07 -0.68 22.37
CA ASP A 53 7.60 0.10 23.48
C ASP A 53 8.94 -0.50 23.89
N VAL A 54 9.97 0.34 23.94
CA VAL A 54 11.35 -0.11 24.21
C VAL A 54 11.96 0.64 25.37
N VAL A 55 12.74 -0.08 26.18
CA VAL A 55 13.49 0.48 27.31
C VAL A 55 14.92 -0.03 27.29
N LYS A 56 15.83 0.64 28.01
CA LYS A 56 17.18 0.11 28.26
C LYS A 56 17.11 -1.28 28.89
N LYS A 57 18.01 -2.18 28.50
CA LYS A 57 18.05 -3.57 29.00
C LYS A 57 18.13 -3.63 30.53
N SER A 58 18.85 -2.71 31.16
CA SER A 58 19.00 -2.56 32.62
C SER A 58 17.76 -2.00 33.34
N SER A 59 16.75 -1.53 32.61
CA SER A 59 15.53 -0.98 33.22
C SER A 59 14.74 -2.03 34.01
N LYS A 60 14.02 -1.59 35.05
CA LYS A 60 13.16 -2.45 35.88
C LYS A 60 11.95 -3.03 35.13
N TYR A 61 11.53 -2.41 34.04
CA TYR A 61 10.39 -2.90 33.25
C TYR A 61 10.72 -4.27 32.64
N LYS A 62 9.77 -5.20 32.72
CA LYS A 62 9.92 -6.57 32.20
C LYS A 62 9.64 -6.61 30.71
N GLU A 63 10.33 -7.51 30.01
CA GLU A 63 10.05 -7.80 28.61
C GLU A 63 8.70 -8.54 28.48
N CYS A 64 7.89 -8.21 27.47
CA CYS A 64 6.63 -8.90 27.18
C CYS A 64 6.89 -10.24 26.46
N LYS A 65 7.62 -11.15 27.13
CA LYS A 65 8.20 -12.37 26.53
C LYS A 65 7.18 -13.24 25.82
N ASP A 66 6.02 -13.49 26.42
CA ASP A 66 5.01 -14.39 25.84
C ASP A 66 4.47 -13.84 24.53
N LEU A 67 4.14 -12.55 24.49
CA LEU A 67 3.68 -11.89 23.27
C LEU A 67 4.77 -11.83 22.19
N ILE A 68 6.02 -11.54 22.58
CA ILE A 68 7.15 -11.58 21.66
C ILE A 68 7.33 -12.98 21.07
N ASN A 69 7.33 -14.02 21.91
CA ASN A 69 7.52 -15.39 21.47
C ASN A 69 6.37 -15.85 20.55
N TRP A 70 5.13 -15.47 20.87
CA TRP A 70 3.97 -15.73 20.02
C TRP A 70 4.12 -15.10 18.63
N VAL A 71 4.54 -13.83 18.55
CA VAL A 71 4.76 -13.17 17.25
C VAL A 71 5.94 -13.79 16.51
N LEU A 72 7.05 -14.10 17.19
CA LEU A 72 8.22 -14.74 16.57
C LEU A 72 7.87 -16.12 16.00
N GLU A 73 7.07 -16.91 16.72
CA GLU A 73 6.61 -18.20 16.21
C GLU A 73 5.67 -18.01 15.02
N SER A 74 4.77 -17.03 15.06
CA SER A 74 3.94 -16.68 13.90
C SER A 74 4.79 -16.30 12.68
N GLU A 75 5.87 -15.52 12.87
CA GLU A 75 6.79 -15.19 11.78
C GLU A 75 7.56 -16.38 11.24
N HIS A 76 7.92 -17.32 12.12
CA HIS A 76 8.60 -18.57 11.77
C HIS A 76 7.68 -19.49 10.95
N VAL A 77 6.47 -19.79 11.45
CA VAL A 77 5.47 -20.62 10.76
C VAL A 77 5.11 -20.06 9.38
N ASN A 78 4.97 -18.73 9.26
CA ASN A 78 4.67 -18.07 7.99
C ASN A 78 5.90 -17.83 7.10
N GLN A 79 7.10 -18.19 7.58
CA GLN A 79 8.37 -18.10 6.87
C GLN A 79 8.71 -16.67 6.40
N TYR A 80 8.25 -15.63 7.12
CA TYR A 80 8.44 -14.24 6.67
C TYR A 80 9.89 -13.80 6.60
N ASN A 81 10.79 -14.48 7.30
CA ASN A 81 12.22 -14.17 7.31
C ASN A 81 13.03 -15.10 6.37
N GLU A 82 12.37 -15.93 5.57
CA GLU A 82 13.01 -16.92 4.69
C GLU A 82 13.04 -16.42 3.24
N ILE A 83 14.20 -16.56 2.58
CA ILE A 83 14.41 -16.12 1.19
C ILE A 83 13.36 -16.71 0.23
N LYS A 84 12.94 -17.95 0.45
CA LYS A 84 11.90 -18.62 -0.35
C LYS A 84 10.58 -17.83 -0.34
N LYS A 85 10.15 -17.31 0.81
CA LYS A 85 8.93 -16.52 0.95
C LYS A 85 9.03 -15.19 0.19
N HIS A 86 10.18 -14.53 0.25
CA HIS A 86 10.44 -13.31 -0.51
C HIS A 86 10.43 -13.53 -2.03
N LYS A 87 11.01 -14.64 -2.50
CA LYS A 87 10.95 -15.03 -3.92
C LYS A 87 9.51 -15.32 -4.37
N SER A 88 8.70 -15.98 -3.54
CA SER A 88 7.26 -16.18 -3.80
C SER A 88 6.53 -14.85 -3.92
N PHE A 89 6.72 -13.97 -2.94
CA PHE A 89 6.14 -12.63 -2.93
C PHE A 89 6.49 -11.85 -4.21
N TYR A 90 7.75 -11.87 -4.65
CA TYR A 90 8.14 -11.23 -5.91
C TYR A 90 7.38 -11.79 -7.13
N ASN A 91 7.25 -13.12 -7.22
CA ASN A 91 6.49 -13.76 -8.31
C ASN A 91 5.01 -13.37 -8.27
N GLU A 92 4.42 -13.29 -7.07
CA GLU A 92 3.05 -12.82 -6.86
C GLU A 92 2.90 -11.36 -7.31
N CYS A 93 3.87 -10.49 -7.01
CA CYS A 93 3.88 -9.10 -7.47
C CYS A 93 3.96 -9.01 -9.01
N LEU A 94 4.78 -9.83 -9.66
CA LEU A 94 4.86 -9.89 -11.13
C LEU A 94 3.54 -10.33 -11.76
N ASN A 95 2.88 -11.32 -11.17
CA ASN A 95 1.56 -11.76 -11.63
C ASN A 95 0.52 -10.65 -11.44
N HIS A 96 0.45 -10.06 -10.25
CA HIS A 96 -0.43 -8.94 -9.93
C HIS A 96 -0.27 -7.77 -10.91
N LYS A 97 0.97 -7.38 -11.19
CA LYS A 97 1.31 -6.36 -12.20
C LYS A 97 0.67 -6.65 -13.55
N LYS A 98 0.74 -7.89 -14.03
CA LYS A 98 0.14 -8.30 -15.30
C LYS A 98 -1.39 -8.19 -15.24
N LEU A 99 -2.00 -8.67 -14.16
CA LEU A 99 -3.45 -8.65 -13.97
C LEU A 99 -4.01 -7.22 -13.90
N LEU A 100 -3.41 -6.34 -13.09
CA LEU A 100 -3.85 -4.96 -12.95
C LEU A 100 -3.72 -4.20 -14.26
N LYS A 101 -2.58 -4.34 -14.95
CA LYS A 101 -2.38 -3.69 -16.25
C LYS A 101 -3.38 -4.21 -17.28
N LYS A 102 -3.63 -5.53 -17.31
CA LYS A 102 -4.62 -6.15 -18.21
C LYS A 102 -6.02 -5.59 -17.96
N LEU A 103 -6.45 -5.50 -16.69
CA LEU A 103 -7.75 -4.90 -16.33
C LEU A 103 -7.90 -3.48 -16.90
N LEU A 104 -6.93 -2.60 -16.62
CA LEU A 104 -7.00 -1.20 -17.05
C LEU A 104 -6.99 -1.05 -18.58
N ILE A 105 -6.20 -1.87 -19.29
CA ILE A 105 -6.20 -1.90 -20.76
C ILE A 105 -7.55 -2.38 -21.30
N THR A 106 -8.14 -3.42 -20.70
CA THR A 106 -9.46 -3.93 -21.09
C THR A 106 -10.54 -2.88 -20.90
N LEU A 107 -10.57 -2.19 -19.75
CA LEU A 107 -11.50 -1.10 -19.49
C LEU A 107 -11.34 0.03 -20.52
N LYS A 108 -10.10 0.39 -20.86
CA LYS A 108 -9.83 1.38 -21.91
C LYS A 108 -10.37 0.92 -23.28
N LYS A 109 -10.14 -0.35 -23.67
CA LYS A 109 -10.67 -0.92 -24.94
C LYS A 109 -12.20 -0.93 -24.99
N GLN A 110 -12.85 -1.01 -23.83
CA GLN A 110 -14.30 -0.89 -23.68
C GLN A 110 -14.78 0.58 -23.60
N ASN A 111 -13.92 1.54 -23.95
CA ASN A 111 -14.19 2.98 -23.90
C ASN A 111 -14.60 3.49 -22.50
N LYS A 112 -14.21 2.78 -21.43
CA LYS A 112 -14.44 3.22 -20.05
C LYS A 112 -13.42 4.31 -19.67
N LYS A 113 -13.92 5.36 -19.03
CA LYS A 113 -13.12 6.47 -18.51
C LYS A 113 -12.53 6.08 -17.16
N VAL A 114 -11.24 5.74 -17.16
CA VAL A 114 -10.49 5.41 -15.95
C VAL A 114 -9.57 6.56 -15.55
N VAL A 115 -9.65 6.96 -14.28
CA VAL A 115 -8.77 7.97 -13.66
C VAL A 115 -8.11 7.38 -12.42
N GLY A 116 -6.97 7.90 -12.00
CA GLY A 116 -6.43 7.60 -10.67
C GLY A 116 -7.05 8.50 -9.60
N TYR A 117 -7.03 8.04 -8.35
CA TYR A 117 -7.55 8.76 -7.18
C TYR A 117 -6.47 8.79 -6.10
N GLY A 118 -6.05 9.99 -5.71
CA GLY A 118 -4.97 10.29 -4.75
C GLY A 118 -3.57 10.11 -5.33
N ALA A 119 -2.77 11.16 -5.46
CA ALA A 119 -1.40 11.06 -5.97
C ALA A 119 -0.40 10.76 -4.82
N SER A 120 -0.45 9.55 -4.26
CA SER A 120 0.42 9.15 -3.14
C SER A 120 1.81 8.66 -3.60
N THR A 121 2.82 8.76 -2.74
CA THR A 121 4.18 8.23 -2.97
C THR A 121 4.12 6.74 -3.31
N LYS A 122 3.41 5.95 -2.49
CA LYS A 122 3.20 4.51 -2.69
C LYS A 122 2.45 4.23 -4.00
N GLY A 123 1.39 5.00 -4.28
CA GLY A 123 0.67 4.95 -5.54
C GLY A 123 1.57 5.10 -6.76
N ASN A 124 2.56 6.00 -6.69
CA ASN A 124 3.50 6.20 -7.78
C ASN A 124 4.47 5.01 -7.99
N VAL A 125 4.83 4.28 -6.93
CA VAL A 125 5.57 3.02 -7.05
C VAL A 125 4.73 2.02 -7.84
N LEU A 126 3.46 1.85 -7.47
CA LEU A 126 2.55 0.93 -8.15
C LEU A 126 2.38 1.29 -9.63
N LEU A 127 2.17 2.58 -9.94
CA LEU A 127 2.05 3.04 -11.33
C LEU A 127 3.29 2.69 -12.15
N GLN A 128 4.49 3.00 -11.64
CA GLN A 128 5.74 2.74 -12.34
C GLN A 128 6.03 1.23 -12.46
N PHE A 129 5.91 0.48 -11.37
CA PHE A 129 6.14 -0.96 -11.36
C PHE A 129 5.21 -1.67 -12.35
N CYS A 130 3.92 -1.30 -12.37
CA CYS A 130 2.95 -1.88 -13.28
C CYS A 130 3.04 -1.34 -14.72
N GLY A 131 3.86 -0.31 -14.97
CA GLY A 131 3.95 0.36 -16.27
C GLY A 131 2.62 1.01 -16.69
N ILE A 132 1.91 1.59 -15.71
CA ILE A 132 0.70 2.38 -15.89
C ILE A 132 1.12 3.84 -16.06
N ASN A 133 0.67 4.46 -17.15
CA ASN A 133 1.05 5.83 -17.52
C ASN A 133 -0.15 6.58 -18.15
N SER A 134 0.09 7.78 -18.64
CA SER A 134 -0.93 8.65 -19.25
C SER A 134 -1.61 8.06 -20.49
N LYS A 135 -1.03 7.03 -21.12
CA LYS A 135 -1.69 6.29 -22.21
C LYS A 135 -2.74 5.31 -21.69
N ILE A 136 -2.71 4.91 -20.41
CA ILE A 136 -3.66 3.95 -19.82
C ILE A 136 -4.70 4.67 -18.97
N ILE A 137 -4.28 5.61 -18.12
CA ILE A 137 -5.17 6.43 -17.29
C ILE A 137 -4.91 7.91 -17.57
N SER A 138 -5.97 8.71 -17.72
CA SER A 138 -5.87 10.08 -18.23
C SER A 138 -5.32 11.09 -17.21
N ASN A 139 -5.74 10.96 -15.95
CA ASN A 139 -5.46 11.90 -14.89
C ASN A 139 -5.41 11.23 -13.52
N ILE A 140 -4.76 11.87 -12.55
CA ILE A 140 -4.92 11.57 -11.12
C ILE A 140 -5.74 12.68 -10.45
N ALA A 141 -6.85 12.32 -9.82
CA ALA A 141 -7.64 13.19 -8.96
C ALA A 141 -6.94 13.38 -7.62
N GLU A 142 -6.79 14.63 -7.17
CA GLU A 142 -6.08 14.96 -5.93
C GLU A 142 -6.80 16.08 -5.17
N VAL A 143 -6.67 16.07 -3.85
CA VAL A 143 -7.20 17.09 -2.94
C VAL A 143 -6.14 18.12 -2.55
N ASN A 144 -4.88 17.72 -2.52
CA ASN A 144 -3.77 18.60 -2.18
C ASN A 144 -3.47 19.58 -3.35
N LYS A 145 -3.81 20.86 -3.14
CA LYS A 145 -3.62 21.94 -4.11
C LYS A 145 -2.18 22.10 -4.58
N TYR A 146 -1.19 21.79 -3.73
CA TYR A 146 0.23 21.87 -4.10
C TYR A 146 0.60 20.91 -5.24
N LYS A 147 -0.17 19.83 -5.45
CA LYS A 147 0.08 18.83 -6.49
C LYS A 147 -0.67 19.13 -7.79
N PHE A 148 -1.59 20.08 -7.82
CA PHE A 148 -2.39 20.36 -9.01
C PHE A 148 -1.50 20.84 -10.16
N ASN A 149 -1.84 20.44 -11.37
CA ASN A 149 -1.10 20.71 -12.61
C ASN A 149 0.34 20.16 -12.64
N ARG A 150 0.74 19.37 -11.65
CA ARG A 150 1.98 18.58 -11.68
C ARG A 150 1.72 17.22 -12.33
N TYR A 151 2.77 16.42 -12.42
CA TYR A 151 2.73 15.09 -13.01
C TYR A 151 3.27 14.06 -12.03
N THR A 152 2.76 12.84 -12.10
CA THR A 152 3.33 11.71 -11.38
C THR A 152 4.75 11.41 -11.87
N PRO A 153 5.74 11.24 -10.96
CA PRO A 153 7.12 10.95 -11.36
C PRO A 153 7.24 9.65 -12.16
N GLY A 154 7.98 9.68 -13.27
CA GLY A 154 8.18 8.54 -14.17
C GLY A 154 6.97 8.19 -15.05
N SER A 155 5.79 8.01 -14.44
CA SER A 155 4.54 7.64 -15.15
C SER A 155 3.89 8.79 -15.92
N LYS A 156 4.27 10.05 -15.64
CA LYS A 156 3.88 11.27 -16.37
C LYS A 156 2.36 11.44 -16.54
N ILE A 157 1.57 11.09 -15.53
CA ILE A 157 0.12 11.30 -15.52
C ILE A 157 -0.17 12.66 -14.86
N LYS A 158 -0.99 13.49 -15.52
CA LYS A 158 -1.31 14.83 -15.02
C LYS A 158 -2.20 14.75 -13.78
N ILE A 159 -1.77 15.42 -12.71
CA ILE A 159 -2.47 15.54 -11.45
C ILE A 159 -3.38 16.77 -11.50
N VAL A 160 -4.65 16.60 -11.19
CA VAL A 160 -5.67 17.65 -11.25
C VAL A 160 -6.58 17.60 -10.02
N SER A 161 -7.37 18.64 -9.81
CA SER A 161 -8.29 18.67 -8.67
C SER A 161 -9.36 17.59 -8.79
N GLU A 162 -9.68 16.95 -7.66
CA GLU A 162 -10.74 15.95 -7.57
C GLU A 162 -12.09 16.50 -8.07
N LYS A 163 -12.41 17.76 -7.74
CA LYS A 163 -13.62 18.45 -8.21
C LYS A 163 -13.72 18.43 -9.74
N SER A 164 -12.63 18.78 -10.44
CA SER A 164 -12.61 18.82 -11.91
C SER A 164 -12.79 17.44 -12.54
N ILE A 165 -12.27 16.38 -11.89
CA ILE A 165 -12.40 15.00 -12.39
C ILE A 165 -13.81 14.48 -12.19
N LYS A 166 -14.43 14.76 -11.05
CA LYS A 166 -15.82 14.34 -10.78
C LYS A 166 -16.81 14.91 -11.80
N LEU A 167 -16.60 16.14 -12.26
CA LEU A 167 -17.41 16.75 -13.34
C LEU A 167 -17.31 15.99 -14.67
N LYS A 168 -16.19 15.31 -14.92
CA LYS A 168 -15.99 14.49 -16.14
C LYS A 168 -16.68 13.11 -16.07
N LYS A 169 -17.30 12.77 -14.93
CA LYS A 169 -18.03 11.51 -14.67
C LYS A 169 -17.23 10.29 -15.12
N PRO A 170 -16.09 9.97 -14.48
CA PRO A 170 -15.32 8.78 -14.81
C PRO A 170 -16.13 7.52 -14.48
N ASP A 171 -15.95 6.46 -15.27
CA ASP A 171 -16.56 5.15 -14.97
C ASP A 171 -15.85 4.47 -13.79
N TYR A 172 -14.51 4.62 -13.73
CA TYR A 172 -13.67 3.99 -12.71
C TYR A 172 -12.66 4.96 -12.11
N MET A 173 -12.45 4.85 -10.80
CA MET A 173 -11.36 5.49 -10.08
C MET A 173 -10.40 4.43 -9.52
N LEU A 174 -9.15 4.39 -10.01
CA LEU A 174 -8.08 3.59 -9.46
C LEU A 174 -7.57 4.23 -8.16
N VAL A 175 -7.90 3.62 -7.02
CA VAL A 175 -7.61 4.15 -5.68
C VAL A 175 -6.17 3.81 -5.29
N LEU A 176 -5.28 4.79 -5.45
CA LEU A 176 -3.87 4.64 -5.12
C LEU A 176 -3.58 4.66 -3.60
N PRO A 177 -4.27 5.43 -2.74
CA PRO A 177 -4.15 5.32 -1.29
C PRO A 177 -5.11 4.24 -0.76
N TRP A 178 -4.96 3.02 -1.26
CA TRP A 178 -5.89 1.89 -1.07
C TRP A 178 -6.09 1.45 0.39
N HIS A 179 -5.14 1.73 1.27
CA HIS A 179 -5.24 1.44 2.72
C HIS A 179 -6.34 2.25 3.42
N PHE A 180 -6.85 3.32 2.80
CA PHE A 180 -8.01 4.07 3.30
C PHE A 180 -9.33 3.58 2.67
N LYS A 181 -9.42 2.30 2.28
CA LYS A 181 -10.58 1.73 1.58
C LYS A 181 -11.92 2.11 2.21
N ASP A 182 -12.13 1.78 3.48
CA ASP A 182 -13.43 2.00 4.14
C ASP A 182 -13.81 3.49 4.18
N TYR A 183 -12.82 4.35 4.45
CA TYR A 183 -13.00 5.80 4.43
C TYR A 183 -13.36 6.31 3.02
N ILE A 184 -12.63 5.85 1.99
CA ILE A 184 -12.83 6.29 0.61
C ILE A 184 -14.18 5.79 0.07
N VAL A 185 -14.55 4.53 0.34
CA VAL A 185 -15.88 3.98 -0.01
C VAL A 185 -16.99 4.81 0.65
N LYS A 186 -16.84 5.14 1.95
CA LYS A 186 -17.81 6.00 2.67
C LYS A 186 -17.88 7.41 2.09
N ARG A 187 -16.74 8.01 1.75
CA ARG A 187 -16.65 9.36 1.19
C ARG A 187 -17.22 9.44 -0.23
N GLU A 188 -16.99 8.42 -1.04
CA GLU A 188 -17.39 8.36 -2.44
C GLU A 188 -18.73 7.63 -2.67
N ARG A 189 -19.57 7.53 -1.63
CA ARG A 189 -20.92 6.92 -1.72
C ARG A 189 -21.77 7.47 -2.87
N ASN A 190 -21.73 8.78 -3.10
CA ASN A 190 -22.50 9.40 -4.18
C ASN A 190 -21.95 9.02 -5.57
N PHE A 191 -20.62 8.86 -5.71
CA PHE A 191 -20.02 8.38 -6.94
C PHE A 191 -20.45 6.94 -7.25
N LEU A 192 -20.42 6.07 -6.23
CA LEU A 192 -20.88 4.68 -6.32
C LEU A 192 -22.37 4.58 -6.68
N LYS A 193 -23.23 5.35 -5.98
CA LYS A 193 -24.68 5.40 -6.26
C LYS A 193 -25.01 5.84 -7.68
N ASN A 194 -24.16 6.66 -8.29
CA ASN A 194 -24.31 7.12 -9.66
C ASN A 194 -23.66 6.18 -10.70
N GLY A 195 -23.32 4.95 -10.31
CA GLY A 195 -22.80 3.91 -11.21
C GLY A 195 -21.29 3.94 -11.45
N GLY A 196 -20.58 4.88 -10.81
CA GLY A 196 -19.12 4.89 -10.80
C GLY A 196 -18.57 3.73 -9.94
N LYS A 197 -17.36 3.27 -10.25
CA LYS A 197 -16.73 2.14 -9.54
C LYS A 197 -15.34 2.49 -9.02
N LEU A 198 -14.98 1.98 -7.86
CA LEU A 198 -13.65 2.14 -7.25
C LEU A 198 -12.83 0.89 -7.51
N ILE A 199 -11.65 1.04 -8.09
CA ILE A 199 -10.69 -0.06 -8.25
C ILE A 199 -9.65 0.06 -7.13
N PHE A 200 -9.70 -0.86 -6.17
CA PHE A 200 -8.64 -1.03 -5.18
C PHE A 200 -7.59 -1.98 -5.76
N PRO A 201 -6.35 -1.52 -5.99
CA PRO A 201 -5.36 -2.36 -6.65
C PRO A 201 -4.76 -3.40 -5.71
N LEU A 202 -4.78 -3.18 -4.41
CA LEU A 202 -4.12 -4.04 -3.40
C LEU A 202 -5.07 -4.21 -2.20
N PRO A 203 -5.00 -5.35 -1.46
CA PRO A 203 -4.05 -6.46 -1.64
C PRO A 203 -4.35 -7.35 -2.84
N GLU A 204 -5.64 -7.55 -3.13
CA GLU A 204 -6.19 -8.12 -4.35
C GLU A 204 -6.80 -7.01 -5.19
N ILE A 205 -6.94 -7.25 -6.49
CA ILE A 205 -7.64 -6.29 -7.36
C ILE A 205 -9.13 -6.44 -7.09
N GLU A 206 -9.73 -5.40 -6.53
CA GLU A 206 -11.14 -5.37 -6.16
C GLU A 206 -11.83 -4.19 -6.83
N ILE A 207 -13.06 -4.42 -7.30
CA ILE A 207 -13.92 -3.38 -7.85
C ILE A 207 -15.15 -3.27 -6.96
N VAL A 208 -15.33 -2.09 -6.36
CA VAL A 208 -16.48 -1.71 -5.54
C VAL A 208 -17.40 -0.79 -6.32
#